data_AF-A0A654ZEN0-F1
#
_entry.id   AF-A0A654ZEN0-F1
#
_cell.length_a   1.000
_cell.length_b   1.000
_cell.length_c   1.000
_cell.angle_alpha   90.00
_cell.angle_beta   90.00
_cell.angle_gamma   90.00
#
_symmetry.space_group_name_H-M   'P 1'
#
loop_
_entity.id
_entity.type
_entity.pdbx_description
1 polymer ?
#
loop_
_entity_poly.entity_id
_entity_poly.type
_entity_poly.pdbx_seq_one_letter_code
_entity_poly.pdbx_strand_id
1 'polypeptide(L)' 'MTRVSASTRLSIEAEYRGWELARVRLYTDGSRRVLLRRKKSRWADAEANRRPDQPQLWL' A
#
# COMPACT_ATOMS: atom_id res chain seq x y z
N MET A 1 6.25 25.11 -6.10
CA MET A 1 6.33 23.89 -5.28
C MET A 1 6.53 22.68 -6.17
N THR A 2 7.67 22.00 -6.07
CA THR A 2 7.99 20.82 -6.90
C THR A 2 7.26 19.57 -6.37
N ARG A 3 6.80 18.72 -7.30
CA ARG A 3 6.01 17.49 -7.10
C ARG A 3 6.56 16.53 -6.04
N VAL A 4 7.87 16.60 -5.80
CA VAL A 4 8.63 15.74 -4.86
C VAL A 4 8.16 15.89 -3.39
N SER A 5 7.52 17.00 -3.02
CA SER A 5 7.02 17.19 -1.64
C SER A 5 5.67 16.51 -1.35
N ALA A 6 4.73 16.51 -2.31
CA ALA A 6 3.36 16.05 -2.05
C ALA A 6 3.28 14.52 -1.97
N SER A 7 3.95 13.80 -2.88
CA SER A 7 3.97 12.33 -2.86
C SER A 7 4.62 11.80 -1.58
N THR A 8 5.71 12.43 -1.15
CA THR A 8 6.44 12.05 0.07
C THR A 8 5.57 12.20 1.32
N ARG A 9 4.86 13.34 1.46
CA ARG A 9 3.94 13.57 2.57
C ARG A 9 2.80 12.54 2.61
N LEU A 10 2.18 12.28 1.46
CA LEU A 10 1.09 11.30 1.35
C LEU A 10 1.55 9.87 1.67
N SER A 11 2.78 9.50 1.29
CA SER A 11 3.36 8.20 1.65
C SER A 11 3.56 8.05 3.15
N ILE A 12 4.05 9.10 3.82
CA ILE A 12 4.26 9.09 5.28
C ILE A 12 2.92 8.96 6.01
N GLU A 13 1.90 9.74 5.61
CA GLU A 13 0.56 9.67 6.21
C GLU A 13 -0.09 8.29 6.01
N ALA A 14 0.06 7.71 4.81
CA ALA A 14 -0.43 6.37 4.53
C ALA A 14 0.21 5.35 5.48
N GLU A 15 1.54 5.39 5.63
CA GLU A 15 2.28 4.46 6.48
C GLU A 15 1.84 4.54 7.95
N TYR A 16 1.65 5.75 8.48
CA TYR A 16 1.16 5.94 9.85
C TYR A 16 -0.25 5.38 10.08
N ARG A 17 -1.06 5.29 9.02
CA ARG A 17 -2.42 4.73 9.07
C ARG A 17 -2.48 3.25 8.73
N GLY A 18 -1.35 2.59 8.46
CA GLY A 18 -1.29 1.18 8.05
C GLY A 18 -1.61 0.92 6.57
N TRP A 19 -1.54 1.97 5.76
CA TRP A 19 -1.79 1.94 4.32
C TRP A 19 -0.51 2.25 3.54
N GLU A 20 -0.47 1.88 2.28
CA GLU A 20 0.60 2.27 1.35
C GLU A 20 0.03 3.11 0.22
N LEU A 21 0.80 4.13 -0.19
CA LEU A 21 0.45 4.96 -1.33
C LEU A 21 0.63 4.18 -2.63
N ALA A 22 -0.46 3.83 -3.31
CA ALA A 22 -0.43 3.06 -4.56
C ALA A 22 -0.33 3.96 -5.80
N ARG A 23 -1.08 5.07 -5.81
CA ARG A 23 -1.05 6.02 -6.92
C ARG A 23 -1.53 7.39 -6.49
N VAL A 24 -0.90 8.42 -7.03
CA VAL A 24 -1.40 9.80 -6.97
C VAL A 24 -1.72 10.27 -8.38
N ARG A 25 -2.93 10.81 -8.56
CA ARG A 25 -3.33 11.51 -9.79
C ARG A 25 -3.56 12.97 -9.45
N LEU A 26 -2.91 13.85 -10.20
CA LEU A 26 -3.15 15.30 -10.18
C LEU A 26 -4.10 15.64 -11.32
N TYR A 27 -5.13 16.41 -11.02
CA TYR A 27 -6.10 16.91 -11.99
C TYR A 27 -5.80 18.37 -12.36
N THR A 28 -6.38 18.83 -13.46
CA THR A 28 -6.11 20.17 -14.03
C THR A 28 -6.62 21.31 -13.15
N ASP A 29 -7.60 21.02 -12.30
CA ASP A 29 -8.12 21.91 -11.24
C ASP A 29 -7.19 21.99 -10.01
N GLY A 30 -6.06 21.28 -10.03
CA GLY A 30 -5.12 21.22 -8.92
C GLY A 30 -5.48 20.20 -7.83
N SER A 31 -6.65 19.56 -7.92
CA SER A 31 -7.06 18.53 -6.98
C SER A 31 -6.26 17.24 -7.18
N ARG A 32 -6.17 16.42 -6.12
CA ARG A 32 -5.43 15.15 -6.16
C ARG A 32 -6.33 14.01 -5.70
N ARG A 33 -6.34 12.92 -6.47
CA ARG A 33 -6.92 11.65 -6.02
C ARG A 33 -5.82 10.69 -5.64
N VAL A 34 -6.03 10.03 -4.51
CA VAL A 34 -5.07 9.14 -3.88
C VAL A 34 -5.69 7.76 -3.81
N LEU A 35 -4.98 6.78 -4.38
CA LEU A 35 -5.29 5.36 -4.22
C LEU A 35 -4.35 4.81 -3.16
N LEU A 36 -4.94 4.27 -2.10
CA LEU A 36 -4.25 3.56 -1.04
C LEU A 36 -4.49 2.07 -1.19
N ARG A 37 -3.50 1.28 -0.81
CA ARG A 37 -3.63 -0.17 -0.67
C ARG A 37 -3.28 -0.58 0.75
N ARG A 38 -3.82 -1.71 1.20
CA ARG A 38 -3.44 -2.26 2.50
C ARG A 38 -1.96 -2.59 2.49
N LYS A 39 -1.22 -2.15 3.51
CA LYS A 39 0.15 -2.62 3.74
C LYS A 39 0.06 -4.11 4.02
N LYS A 40 0.65 -4.93 3.14
CA LYS A 40 0.75 -6.35 3.45
C LYS A 40 1.78 -6.50 4.55
N SER A 41 1.39 -7.17 5.63
CA SER A 41 2.31 -7.37 6.74
C SER A 41 3.40 -8.32 6.25
N ARG A 42 4.67 -7.90 6.36
CA ARG A 42 5.82 -8.73 5.95
C ARG A 42 5.76 -10.16 6.50
N TRP A 43 5.20 -10.34 7.70
CA TRP A 43 4.97 -11.66 8.29
C TRP A 43 3.90 -12.48 7.53
N ALA A 44 2.79 -11.84 7.16
CA ALA A 44 1.69 -12.46 6.43
C ALA A 44 2.08 -12.77 4.98
N ASP A 45 2.86 -11.91 4.33
CA ASP A 45 3.46 -12.23 3.01
C ASP A 45 4.46 -13.36 3.11
N ALA A 46 5.32 -13.35 4.14
CA ALA A 46 6.33 -14.40 4.32
C ALA A 46 5.71 -15.75 4.68
N GLU A 47 4.56 -15.78 5.36
CA GLU A 47 3.80 -17.01 5.63
C GLU A 47 3.06 -17.49 4.38
N ALA A 48 2.37 -16.58 3.68
CA ALA A 48 1.67 -16.89 2.42
C ALA A 48 2.62 -17.39 1.33
N ASN A 49 3.82 -16.80 1.24
CA ASN A 49 4.85 -17.22 0.28
C ASN A 49 5.58 -18.50 0.72
N ARG A 50 5.55 -18.83 2.03
CA ARG A 50 6.13 -20.09 2.55
C ARG A 50 5.19 -21.29 2.42
N ARG A 51 3.88 -21.09 2.25
CA ARG A 51 2.90 -22.17 2.11
C ARG A 51 2.20 -22.17 0.74
N PRO A 52 2.89 -22.49 -0.36
CA PRO A 52 2.22 -22.60 -1.66
C PRO A 52 1.29 -23.84 -1.75
N ASP A 53 1.51 -24.92 -0.97
CA ASP A 53 0.83 -26.20 -1.20
C ASP A 53 0.53 -27.00 0.08
N GLN A 54 -0.21 -26.46 1.05
CA GLN A 54 -0.77 -27.32 2.10
C GLN A 54 -2.19 -27.76 1.73
N PRO A 55 -2.40 -28.99 1.20
CA PRO A 55 -3.72 -29.59 1.20
C PRO A 55 -4.13 -29.73 2.67
N GLN A 56 -5.28 -29.17 3.02
CA GLN A 56 -5.90 -29.37 4.33
C GLN A 56 -6.09 -30.88 4.48
N LEU A 57 -5.22 -31.53 5.25
CA LEU A 57 -5.42 -32.89 5.69
C LEU A 57 -6.61 -32.85 6.65
N TRP A 58 -7.78 -33.14 6.09
CA TRP A 58 -8.98 -33.43 6.84
C TRP A 58 -8.71 -34.69 7.68
N LEU A 59 -8.54 -34.48 8.98
CA LEU A 59 -8.71 -35.46 10.06
C LEU A 59 -9.51 -34.80 11.17
#